data_AF-A0A954FUE7-F1
#
_entry.id   AF-A0A954FUE7-F1
#
_cell.length_a   1.000
_cell.length_b   1.000
_cell.length_c   1.000
_cell.angle_alpha   90.00
_cell.angle_beta   90.00
_cell.angle_gamma   90.00
#
_symmetry.space_group_name_H-M   'P 1'
#
loop_
_entity.id
_entity.type
_entity.pdbx_description
1 polymer ?
#
loop_
_entity_poly.entity_id
_entity_poly.type
_entity_poly.pdbx_seq_one_letter_code
_entity_poly.pdbx_strand_id
1 'polypeptide(L)'
;ARWKLIPVLRWLPFQNRCVKCSQRLPRSEFLLEFATGVLFALYYFMVVQQRGLDVPSVIPPEGMFEWRLLYHYVLLTLLVAATSIDFREYLIPDQITMTGMVIGVVGATIAGQLQIIHFWVDWNQAVPGLSGPYIPDWIKAHSHWHGLTWSLAGLIAGGGLTWGLRVISSVLLGQEALGLGDVTLMAMVGSFLGWQPILPILLLAPMCGLLIGFISRAATGKTYLPYGPYLCAATLIVLLGWKWIWLAEWPAAVPGAPPEFSIRKLYGDVLGLAMLGGIALGALILMLLLLRVYRAIPIKRR
;
A
#
# COMPACT_ATOMS: atom_id res chain seq x y z
N ALA A 1 -1.36 -16.07 -33.30
CA ALA A 1 -0.19 -15.46 -32.64
C ALA A 1 -0.62 -14.77 -31.35
N ARG A 2 -0.38 -15.41 -30.20
CA ARG A 2 -0.78 -14.94 -28.85
C ARG A 2 -0.09 -13.63 -28.42
N TRP A 3 1.05 -13.30 -29.03
CA TRP A 3 1.76 -12.02 -28.89
C TRP A 3 0.96 -10.77 -29.26
N LYS A 4 -0.16 -10.91 -30.01
CA LYS A 4 -1.06 -9.79 -30.38
C LYS A 4 -1.81 -9.17 -29.19
N LEU A 5 -1.74 -9.81 -28.01
CA LEU A 5 -2.39 -9.40 -26.76
C LEU A 5 -1.43 -8.70 -25.78
N ILE A 6 -0.16 -8.47 -26.15
CA ILE A 6 0.83 -7.73 -25.35
C ILE A 6 1.13 -6.38 -26.04
N PRO A 7 0.46 -5.28 -25.66
CA PRO A 7 0.52 -4.00 -26.38
C PRO A 7 1.89 -3.33 -26.52
N VAL A 8 2.83 -3.44 -25.56
CA VAL A 8 4.22 -2.93 -25.74
C VAL A 8 4.91 -3.58 -26.94
N LEU A 9 4.85 -4.91 -27.05
CA LEU A 9 5.45 -5.67 -28.15
C LEU A 9 4.69 -5.47 -29.47
N ARG A 10 3.49 -4.89 -29.42
CA ARG A 10 2.64 -4.64 -30.58
C ARG A 10 2.80 -3.24 -31.18
N TRP A 11 3.34 -2.28 -30.42
CA TRP A 11 3.63 -0.93 -30.93
C TRP A 11 4.82 -0.92 -31.89
N LEU A 12 5.86 -1.74 -31.63
CA LEU A 12 7.06 -1.84 -32.46
C LEU A 12 6.80 -2.34 -33.90
N PRO A 13 5.93 -3.34 -34.16
CA PRO A 13 5.72 -3.86 -35.52
C PRO A 13 4.42 -3.42 -36.22
N PHE A 14 3.38 -2.93 -35.52
CA PHE A 14 2.01 -2.77 -36.10
C PHE A 14 1.48 -1.32 -36.18
N GLN A 15 2.34 -0.30 -36.14
CA GLN A 15 1.97 1.11 -36.39
C GLN A 15 0.69 1.58 -35.66
N ASN A 16 0.55 1.22 -34.38
CA ASN A 16 -0.54 1.64 -33.50
C ASN A 16 -1.95 1.20 -33.91
N ARG A 17 -2.13 0.14 -34.72
CA ARG A 17 -3.47 -0.28 -35.19
C ARG A 17 -3.98 -1.60 -34.60
N CYS A 18 -5.29 -1.66 -34.42
CA CYS A 18 -6.05 -2.86 -34.07
C CYS A 18 -5.92 -3.93 -35.16
N VAL A 19 -5.50 -5.16 -34.86
CA VAL A 19 -5.36 -6.23 -35.88
C VAL A 19 -6.72 -6.65 -36.45
N LYS A 20 -7.77 -6.59 -35.64
CA LYS A 20 -9.13 -7.02 -36.03
C LYS A 20 -9.96 -5.88 -36.64
N CYS A 21 -9.67 -4.65 -36.24
CA CYS A 21 -10.56 -3.50 -36.45
C CYS A 21 -9.87 -2.26 -37.05
N SER A 22 -8.56 -2.31 -37.29
CA SER A 22 -7.73 -1.25 -37.91
C SER A 22 -7.76 0.15 -37.26
N GLN A 23 -8.49 0.30 -36.14
CA GLN A 23 -8.53 1.52 -35.34
C GLN A 23 -7.21 1.78 -34.64
N ARG A 24 -6.90 3.06 -34.41
CA ARG A 24 -5.71 3.47 -33.67
C ARG A 24 -5.88 3.16 -32.19
N LEU A 25 -4.89 2.50 -31.59
CA LEU A 25 -4.85 2.27 -30.15
C LEU A 25 -4.55 3.58 -29.41
N PRO A 26 -5.25 3.88 -28.31
CA PRO A 26 -4.97 5.07 -27.53
C PRO A 26 -3.59 4.97 -26.86
N ARG A 27 -2.87 6.10 -26.80
CA ARG A 27 -1.51 6.17 -26.22
C ARG A 27 -1.47 5.82 -24.72
N SER A 28 -2.60 5.95 -24.03
CA SER A 28 -2.75 5.63 -22.60
C SER A 28 -2.44 4.17 -22.28
N GLU A 29 -2.78 3.21 -23.16
CA GLU A 29 -2.50 1.78 -22.92
C GLU A 29 -1.01 1.48 -23.00
N PHE A 30 -0.32 2.05 -23.99
CA PHE A 30 1.13 1.92 -24.11
C PHE A 30 1.85 2.50 -22.88
N LEU A 31 1.43 3.70 -22.44
CA LEU A 31 1.98 4.34 -21.25
C LEU A 31 1.73 3.51 -19.99
N LEU A 32 0.54 2.91 -19.85
CA LEU A 32 0.20 2.06 -18.72
C LEU A 32 1.12 0.84 -18.63
N GLU A 33 1.34 0.14 -19.75
CA GLU A 33 2.19 -1.05 -19.75
C GLU A 33 3.66 -0.72 -19.56
N PHE A 34 4.14 0.35 -20.21
CA PHE A 34 5.49 0.85 -19.97
C PHE A 34 5.69 1.22 -18.50
N ALA A 35 4.73 1.96 -17.91
CA ALA A 35 4.76 2.31 -16.50
C ALA A 35 4.73 1.07 -15.59
N THR A 36 3.97 0.03 -15.95
CA THR A 36 3.94 -1.24 -15.22
C THR A 36 5.30 -1.93 -15.25
N GLY A 37 5.94 -1.99 -16.42
CA GLY A 37 7.29 -2.54 -16.58
C GLY A 37 8.33 -1.77 -15.77
N VAL A 38 8.28 -0.44 -15.80
CA VAL A 38 9.15 0.43 -14.99
C VAL A 38 8.90 0.21 -13.49
N LEU A 39 7.64 0.11 -13.07
CA LEU A 39 7.28 -0.17 -11.68
C LEU A 39 7.84 -1.52 -11.22
N PHE A 40 7.75 -2.55 -12.06
CA PHE A 40 8.28 -3.87 -11.72
C PHE A 40 9.80 -3.89 -11.63
N ALA A 41 10.49 -3.18 -12.54
CA ALA A 41 11.93 -3.02 -12.51
C ALA A 41 12.39 -2.22 -11.28
N LEU A 42 11.66 -1.16 -10.93
CA LEU A 42 11.92 -0.36 -9.74
C LEU A 42 11.72 -1.19 -8.48
N TYR A 43 10.61 -1.93 -8.38
CA TYR A 43 10.35 -2.83 -7.27
C TYR A 43 11.45 -3.89 -7.13
N TYR A 44 11.85 -4.53 -8.24
CA TYR A 44 12.97 -5.46 -8.26
C TYR A 44 14.26 -4.82 -7.72
N PHE A 45 14.62 -3.64 -8.23
CA PHE A 45 15.80 -2.91 -7.80
C PHE A 45 15.77 -2.61 -6.29
N MET A 46 14.64 -2.12 -5.79
CA MET A 46 14.49 -1.77 -4.38
C MET A 46 14.55 -2.99 -3.46
N VAL A 47 13.93 -4.10 -3.83
CA VAL A 47 13.90 -5.30 -3.00
C VAL A 47 15.21 -6.09 -3.08
N VAL A 48 15.77 -6.25 -4.27
CA VAL A 48 16.95 -7.10 -4.51
C VAL A 48 18.25 -6.34 -4.26
N GLN A 49 18.41 -5.13 -4.82
CA GLN A 49 19.66 -4.39 -4.73
C GLN A 49 19.76 -3.59 -3.44
N GLN A 50 18.70 -2.84 -3.09
CA GLN A 50 18.69 -2.01 -1.88
C GLN A 50 18.33 -2.79 -0.60
N ARG A 51 17.96 -4.08 -0.76
CA ARG A 51 17.46 -4.92 0.34
C ARG A 51 16.35 -4.19 1.12
N GLY A 52 15.46 -3.51 0.40
CA GLY A 52 14.47 -2.57 0.94
C GLY A 52 13.34 -3.20 1.76
N LEU A 53 13.23 -4.54 1.74
CA LEU A 53 12.29 -5.30 2.58
C LEU A 53 12.99 -6.14 3.67
N ASP A 54 14.33 -6.16 3.69
CA ASP A 54 15.08 -6.96 4.65
C ASP A 54 15.15 -6.17 5.96
N VAL A 55 14.33 -6.62 6.91
CA VAL A 55 14.31 -6.14 8.29
C VAL A 55 14.89 -7.24 9.18
N PRO A 56 15.67 -6.93 10.24
CA PRO A 56 16.32 -7.95 11.07
C PRO A 56 15.36 -8.97 11.69
N SER A 57 14.09 -8.61 11.82
CA SER A 57 13.02 -9.47 12.35
C SER A 57 12.45 -10.46 11.33
N VAL A 58 12.61 -10.22 10.03
CA VAL A 58 12.02 -11.05 8.97
C VAL A 58 13.01 -11.20 7.84
N ILE A 59 13.72 -12.33 7.86
CA ILE A 59 14.61 -12.74 6.78
C ILE A 59 14.02 -14.03 6.21
N PRO A 60 13.49 -14.01 4.97
CA PRO A 60 12.96 -15.23 4.36
C PRO A 60 14.11 -16.22 4.12
N PRO A 61 13.89 -17.52 4.32
CA PRO A 61 14.89 -18.53 3.98
C PRO A 61 15.15 -18.59 2.48
N GLU A 62 16.22 -19.29 2.09
CA GLU A 62 16.59 -19.49 0.69
C GLU A 62 15.40 -20.05 -0.13
N GLY A 63 15.19 -19.51 -1.33
CA GLY A 63 14.06 -19.84 -2.20
C GLY A 63 12.75 -19.08 -1.89
N MET A 64 12.43 -18.78 -0.63
CA MET A 64 11.20 -18.03 -0.28
C MET A 64 11.24 -16.56 -0.71
N PHE A 65 12.44 -16.02 -0.91
CA PHE A 65 12.62 -14.66 -1.42
C PHE A 65 11.98 -14.45 -2.80
N GLU A 66 12.11 -15.42 -3.70
CA GLU A 66 11.52 -15.34 -5.05
C GLU A 66 10.00 -15.42 -5.01
N TRP A 67 9.46 -16.31 -4.16
CA TRP A 67 8.02 -16.39 -3.92
C TRP A 67 7.46 -15.10 -3.35
N ARG A 68 8.21 -14.43 -2.45
CA ARG A 68 7.84 -13.12 -1.92
C ARG A 68 7.81 -12.06 -3.03
N LEU A 69 8.77 -12.07 -3.96
CA LEU A 69 8.74 -11.16 -5.11
C LEU A 69 7.52 -11.40 -6.00
N LEU A 70 7.24 -12.65 -6.36
CA LEU A 70 6.08 -13.02 -7.16
C LEU A 70 4.76 -12.59 -6.49
N TYR A 71 4.65 -12.82 -5.20
CA TYR A 71 3.49 -12.42 -4.40
C TYR A 71 3.21 -10.92 -4.47
N HIS A 72 4.26 -10.09 -4.33
CA HIS A 72 4.10 -8.64 -4.46
C HIS A 72 3.92 -8.18 -5.92
N TYR A 73 4.47 -8.88 -6.93
CA TYR A 73 4.16 -8.56 -8.33
C TYR A 73 2.68 -8.75 -8.65
N VAL A 74 2.03 -9.76 -8.05
CA VAL A 74 0.57 -9.90 -8.14
C VAL A 74 -0.12 -8.69 -7.52
N LEU A 75 0.25 -8.29 -6.29
CA LEU A 75 -0.28 -7.07 -5.66
C LEU A 75 -0.10 -5.84 -6.56
N LEU A 76 1.11 -5.60 -7.06
CA LEU A 76 1.41 -4.45 -7.93
C LEU A 76 0.56 -4.46 -9.20
N THR A 77 0.34 -5.63 -9.80
CA THR A 77 -0.55 -5.78 -10.97
C THR A 77 -1.98 -5.37 -10.62
N LEU A 78 -2.50 -5.84 -9.49
CA LEU A 78 -3.85 -5.52 -9.03
C LEU A 78 -3.99 -4.02 -8.69
N LEU A 79 -2.97 -3.40 -8.07
CA LEU A 79 -2.96 -1.96 -7.79
C LEU A 79 -2.93 -1.12 -9.07
N VAL A 80 -2.13 -1.51 -10.06
CA VAL A 80 -2.10 -0.83 -11.36
C VAL A 80 -3.44 -0.97 -12.08
N ALA A 81 -4.02 -2.17 -12.07
CA ALA A 81 -5.33 -2.42 -12.67
C ALA A 81 -6.44 -1.60 -11.99
N ALA A 82 -6.51 -1.62 -10.66
CA ALA A 82 -7.45 -0.83 -9.87
C ALA A 82 -7.28 0.67 -10.17
N THR A 83 -6.05 1.17 -10.15
CA THR A 83 -5.74 2.58 -10.43
C THR A 83 -6.15 2.99 -11.85
N SER A 84 -5.88 2.15 -12.85
CA SER A 84 -6.20 2.45 -14.25
C SER A 84 -7.70 2.51 -14.50
N ILE A 85 -8.46 1.60 -13.89
CA ILE A 85 -9.93 1.56 -14.01
C ILE A 85 -10.54 2.73 -13.25
N ASP A 86 -10.05 3.00 -12.04
CA ASP A 86 -10.55 4.09 -11.20
C ASP A 86 -10.33 5.47 -11.85
N PHE A 87 -9.21 5.68 -12.55
CA PHE A 87 -9.00 6.91 -13.33
C PHE A 87 -9.97 7.09 -14.51
N ARG A 88 -10.55 6.01 -15.03
CA ARG A 88 -11.45 6.05 -16.20
C ARG A 88 -12.92 6.07 -15.78
N GLU A 89 -13.27 5.22 -14.83
CA GLU A 89 -14.66 4.90 -14.47
C GLU A 89 -15.03 5.35 -13.05
N TYR A 90 -14.07 5.87 -12.26
CA TYR A 90 -14.28 6.31 -10.88
C TYR A 90 -14.88 5.21 -9.97
N LEU A 91 -14.62 3.95 -10.30
CA LEU A 91 -15.08 2.79 -9.58
C LEU A 91 -13.97 1.74 -9.50
N ILE A 92 -13.86 1.07 -8.36
CA ILE A 92 -12.96 -0.06 -8.16
C ILE A 92 -13.79 -1.34 -8.26
N PRO A 93 -13.56 -2.22 -9.26
CA PRO A 93 -14.33 -3.44 -9.42
C PRO A 93 -14.06 -4.42 -8.28
N ASP A 94 -15.13 -4.93 -7.65
CA ASP A 94 -15.02 -5.92 -6.58
C ASP A 94 -14.33 -7.21 -7.04
N GLN A 95 -14.39 -7.53 -8.34
CA GLN A 95 -13.68 -8.68 -8.89
C GLN A 95 -12.17 -8.58 -8.69
N ILE A 96 -11.59 -7.38 -8.75
CA ILE A 96 -10.16 -7.16 -8.55
C ILE A 96 -9.82 -7.31 -7.06
N THR A 97 -10.58 -6.64 -6.19
CA THR A 97 -10.30 -6.60 -4.75
C THR A 97 -10.56 -7.95 -4.08
N MET A 98 -11.68 -8.61 -4.39
CA MET A 98 -12.00 -9.94 -3.86
C MET A 98 -11.03 -11.01 -4.35
N THR A 99 -10.70 -11.02 -5.64
CA THR A 99 -9.68 -11.95 -6.17
C THR A 99 -8.34 -11.71 -5.51
N GLY A 100 -7.95 -10.44 -5.33
CA GLY A 100 -6.75 -10.08 -4.61
C GLY A 100 -6.76 -10.57 -3.16
N MET A 101 -7.84 -10.34 -2.41
CA MET A 101 -7.98 -10.81 -1.02
C MET A 101 -7.79 -12.33 -0.93
N VAL A 102 -8.42 -13.09 -1.82
CA VAL A 102 -8.28 -14.55 -1.86
C VAL A 102 -6.84 -14.95 -2.18
N ILE A 103 -6.22 -14.35 -3.20
CA ILE A 103 -4.81 -14.64 -3.54
C ILE A 103 -3.87 -14.29 -2.39
N GLY A 104 -4.11 -13.17 -1.72
CA GLY A 104 -3.33 -12.72 -0.56
C GLY A 104 -3.38 -13.76 0.56
N VAL A 105 -4.58 -14.08 1.02
CA VAL A 105 -4.78 -15.04 2.11
C VAL A 105 -4.25 -16.43 1.76
N VAL A 106 -4.58 -16.94 0.57
CA VAL A 106 -4.17 -18.28 0.14
C VAL A 106 -2.65 -18.33 -0.06
N GLY A 107 -2.07 -17.33 -0.71
CA GLY A 107 -0.63 -17.23 -0.95
C GLY A 107 0.16 -17.17 0.35
N ALA A 108 -0.25 -16.30 1.29
CA ALA A 108 0.37 -16.19 2.60
C ALA A 108 0.25 -17.49 3.41
N THR A 109 -0.90 -18.16 3.36
CA THR A 109 -1.13 -19.41 4.09
C THR A 109 -0.30 -20.57 3.52
N ILE A 110 -0.28 -20.75 2.20
CA ILE A 110 0.46 -21.84 1.56
C ILE A 110 1.96 -21.68 1.73
N ALA A 111 2.49 -20.47 1.57
CA ALA A 111 3.92 -20.24 1.69
C ALA A 111 4.38 -20.04 3.15
N GLY A 112 3.53 -19.49 4.03
CA GLY A 112 3.79 -19.28 5.46
C GLY A 112 4.86 -18.24 5.81
N GLN A 113 5.66 -17.79 4.84
CA GLN A 113 6.87 -16.98 5.07
C GLN A 113 7.04 -15.82 4.08
N LEU A 114 5.96 -15.34 3.46
CA LEU A 114 6.00 -14.23 2.49
C LEU A 114 5.94 -12.84 3.14
N GLN A 115 5.76 -12.79 4.45
CA GLN A 115 5.56 -11.56 5.19
C GLN A 115 6.73 -10.56 5.06
N ILE A 116 6.38 -9.28 5.09
CA ILE A 116 7.33 -8.16 5.25
C ILE A 116 7.53 -7.79 6.73
N ILE A 117 6.65 -8.28 7.60
CA ILE A 117 6.69 -8.14 9.06
C ILE A 117 5.87 -9.26 9.71
N HIS A 118 6.32 -9.80 10.85
CA HIS A 118 5.53 -10.82 11.54
C HIS A 118 4.23 -10.25 12.14
N PHE A 119 3.18 -11.08 12.21
CA PHE A 119 1.88 -10.74 12.82
C PHE A 119 2.00 -10.04 14.17
N TRP A 120 2.74 -10.62 15.11
CA TRP A 120 2.93 -10.04 16.44
C TRP A 120 4.27 -10.47 17.02
N VAL A 121 5.07 -9.49 17.39
CA VAL A 121 6.39 -9.64 18.00
C VAL A 121 6.51 -8.50 19.01
N ASP A 122 6.94 -8.79 20.23
CA ASP A 122 7.17 -7.75 21.24
C ASP A 122 8.40 -6.92 20.84
N TRP A 123 8.16 -5.72 20.30
CA TRP A 123 9.21 -4.80 19.85
C TRP A 123 9.88 -4.05 21.01
N ASN A 124 9.39 -4.22 22.23
CA ASN A 124 9.87 -3.52 23.42
C ASN A 124 10.86 -4.35 24.26
N GLN A 125 11.01 -5.66 23.97
CA GLN A 125 11.98 -6.51 24.66
C GLN A 125 13.34 -6.50 23.96
N ALA A 126 14.30 -5.79 24.56
CA ALA A 126 15.72 -5.92 24.22
C ALA A 126 16.32 -7.06 25.05
N VAL A 127 16.44 -8.26 24.48
CA VAL A 127 17.19 -9.35 25.14
C VAL A 127 18.69 -9.09 24.97
N PRO A 128 19.48 -8.96 26.05
CA PRO A 128 20.92 -8.77 25.95
C PRO A 128 21.57 -10.01 25.33
N GLY A 129 22.30 -9.85 24.23
CA GLY A 129 23.11 -10.92 23.62
C GLY A 129 22.53 -11.59 22.37
N LEU A 130 21.30 -11.28 21.97
CA LEU A 130 20.78 -11.55 20.63
C LEU A 130 20.27 -10.25 20.03
N SER A 131 20.94 -9.77 18.99
CA SER A 131 20.44 -8.70 18.14
C SER A 131 19.22 -9.18 17.35
N GLY A 132 18.05 -9.21 17.97
CA GLY A 132 16.78 -9.53 17.32
C GLY A 132 15.59 -9.55 18.29
N PRO A 133 14.37 -9.25 17.81
CA PRO A 133 13.17 -9.33 18.63
C PRO A 133 12.75 -10.79 18.85
N TYR A 134 12.14 -11.11 20.00
CA TYR A 134 11.72 -12.48 20.32
C TYR A 134 10.62 -12.96 19.36
N ILE A 135 10.94 -13.92 18.50
CA ILE A 135 9.97 -14.60 17.63
C ILE A 135 9.39 -15.81 18.40
N PRO A 136 8.08 -15.82 18.72
CA PRO A 136 7.44 -16.93 19.40
C PRO A 136 7.67 -18.28 18.70
N ASP A 137 7.90 -19.33 19.48
CA ASP A 137 8.23 -20.65 18.93
C ASP A 137 7.11 -21.26 18.07
N TRP A 138 5.85 -20.92 18.33
CA TRP A 138 4.73 -21.36 17.51
C TRP A 138 4.82 -20.84 16.06
N ILE A 139 5.38 -19.65 15.83
CA ILE A 139 5.56 -19.09 14.47
C ILE A 139 6.57 -19.92 13.69
N LYS A 140 7.63 -20.37 14.37
CA LYS A 140 8.67 -21.22 13.78
C LYS A 140 8.12 -22.62 13.49
N ALA A 141 7.34 -23.18 14.42
CA ALA A 141 6.76 -24.52 14.28
C ALA A 141 5.60 -24.58 13.28
N HIS A 142 4.84 -23.50 13.11
CA HIS A 142 3.59 -23.47 12.35
C HIS A 142 3.53 -22.26 11.41
N SER A 143 4.46 -22.18 10.45
CA SER A 143 4.57 -21.06 9.50
C SER A 143 3.29 -20.81 8.69
N HIS A 144 2.58 -21.85 8.28
CA HIS A 144 1.33 -21.71 7.52
C HIS A 144 0.22 -20.99 8.32
N TRP A 145 0.09 -21.33 9.61
CA TRP A 145 -0.86 -20.69 10.51
C TRP A 145 -0.47 -19.23 10.79
N HIS A 146 0.83 -18.95 10.88
CA HIS A 146 1.34 -17.58 10.94
C HIS A 146 0.97 -16.77 9.69
N GLY A 147 1.18 -17.32 8.49
CA GLY A 147 0.79 -16.68 7.23
C GLY A 147 -0.71 -16.39 7.13
N LEU A 148 -1.56 -17.35 7.53
CA LEU A 148 -3.02 -17.18 7.57
C LEU A 148 -3.43 -16.05 8.51
N THR A 149 -2.97 -16.11 9.76
CA THR A 149 -3.31 -15.10 10.79
C THR A 149 -2.79 -13.72 10.43
N TRP A 150 -1.58 -13.64 9.89
CA TRP A 150 -1.00 -12.39 9.41
C TRP A 150 -1.83 -11.75 8.29
N SER A 151 -2.21 -12.53 7.27
CA SER A 151 -2.99 -12.03 6.14
C SER A 151 -4.42 -11.66 6.53
N LEU A 152 -5.09 -12.50 7.33
CA LEU A 152 -6.45 -12.20 7.83
C LEU A 152 -6.48 -10.96 8.72
N ALA A 153 -5.50 -10.80 9.61
CA ALA A 153 -5.38 -9.60 10.42
C ALA A 153 -5.16 -8.36 9.56
N GLY A 154 -4.32 -8.47 8.53
CA GLY A 154 -4.13 -7.40 7.55
C GLY A 154 -5.42 -7.05 6.81
N LEU A 155 -6.17 -8.04 6.33
CA LEU A 155 -7.47 -7.84 5.67
C LEU A 155 -8.47 -7.12 6.59
N ILE A 156 -8.61 -7.61 7.83
CA ILE A 156 -9.53 -7.05 8.82
C ILE A 156 -9.10 -5.63 9.20
N ALA A 157 -7.81 -5.38 9.43
CA ALA A 157 -7.30 -4.06 9.76
C ALA A 157 -7.47 -3.09 8.58
N GLY A 158 -7.11 -3.52 7.36
CA GLY A 158 -7.25 -2.77 6.12
C GLY A 158 -8.68 -2.31 5.88
N GLY A 159 -9.63 -3.25 5.87
CA GLY A 159 -11.05 -2.97 5.68
C GLY A 159 -11.69 -2.26 6.88
N GLY A 160 -11.39 -2.70 8.10
CA GLY A 160 -11.97 -2.16 9.33
C GLY A 160 -11.56 -0.70 9.58
N LEU A 161 -10.27 -0.38 9.44
CA LEU A 161 -9.78 0.99 9.64
C LEU A 161 -10.34 1.93 8.57
N THR A 162 -10.31 1.55 7.29
CA THR A 162 -10.87 2.38 6.22
C THR A 162 -12.38 2.56 6.33
N TRP A 163 -13.11 1.51 6.72
CA TRP A 163 -14.54 1.62 6.99
C TRP A 163 -14.81 2.58 8.15
N GLY A 164 -14.03 2.50 9.24
CA GLY A 164 -14.09 3.48 10.33
C GLY A 164 -13.83 4.91 9.84
N LEU A 165 -12.82 5.11 8.99
CA LEU A 165 -12.54 6.41 8.38
C LEU A 165 -13.70 6.89 7.49
N ARG A 166 -14.33 5.99 6.72
CA ARG A 166 -15.53 6.30 5.94
C ARG A 166 -16.66 6.81 6.84
N VAL A 167 -16.94 6.15 7.96
CA VAL A 167 -18.01 6.57 8.89
C VAL A 167 -17.69 7.95 9.46
N ILE A 168 -16.49 8.15 10.00
CA ILE A 168 -16.08 9.42 10.62
C ILE A 168 -16.11 10.57 9.60
N SER A 169 -15.53 10.35 8.42
CA SER A 169 -15.51 11.37 7.37
C SER A 169 -16.91 11.71 6.84
N SER A 170 -17.80 10.73 6.73
CA SER A 170 -19.19 10.94 6.29
C SER A 170 -19.98 11.78 7.28
N VAL A 171 -19.79 11.54 8.59
CA VAL A 171 -20.40 12.34 9.66
C VAL A 171 -19.87 13.78 9.64
N LEU A 172 -18.56 13.98 9.47
CA LEU A 172 -17.94 15.31 9.48
C LEU A 172 -18.27 16.16 8.26
N LEU A 173 -18.38 15.54 7.08
CA LEU A 173 -18.62 16.23 5.81
C LEU A 173 -20.11 16.29 5.43
N GLY A 174 -20.97 15.50 6.09
CA GLY A 174 -22.40 15.39 5.77
C GLY A 174 -22.67 14.76 4.40
N GLN A 175 -21.68 14.11 3.79
CA GLN A 175 -21.74 13.45 2.48
C GLN A 175 -20.81 12.23 2.51
N GLU A 176 -21.10 11.20 1.70
CA GLU A 176 -20.22 10.04 1.57
C GLU A 176 -18.86 10.46 0.97
N ALA A 177 -17.83 10.50 1.82
CA ALA A 177 -16.51 11.01 1.45
C ALA A 177 -15.57 9.93 0.88
N LEU A 178 -15.82 8.66 1.22
CA LEU A 178 -15.02 7.48 0.83
C LEU A 178 -15.92 6.41 0.23
N GLY A 179 -15.53 5.85 -0.91
CA GLY A 179 -16.28 4.80 -1.59
C GLY A 179 -16.18 3.46 -0.87
N LEU A 180 -17.12 2.53 -1.13
CA LEU A 180 -16.98 1.15 -0.63
C LEU A 180 -15.78 0.46 -1.31
N GLY A 181 -15.47 0.82 -2.55
CA GLY A 181 -14.32 0.31 -3.28
C GLY A 181 -12.98 0.61 -2.59
N ASP A 182 -12.86 1.76 -1.91
CA ASP A 182 -11.64 2.11 -1.17
C ASP A 182 -11.42 1.19 0.04
N VAL A 183 -12.52 0.76 0.67
CA VAL A 183 -12.50 -0.16 1.80
C VAL A 183 -12.06 -1.56 1.36
N THR A 184 -12.64 -2.06 0.27
CA THR A 184 -12.28 -3.38 -0.28
C THR A 184 -10.86 -3.38 -0.86
N LEU A 185 -10.41 -2.27 -1.44
CA LEU A 185 -9.03 -2.08 -1.87
C LEU A 185 -8.05 -2.20 -0.70
N MET A 186 -8.33 -1.54 0.42
CA MET A 186 -7.45 -1.61 1.59
C MET A 186 -7.51 -2.95 2.31
N ALA A 187 -8.66 -3.64 2.31
CA ALA A 187 -8.74 -5.02 2.75
C ALA A 187 -7.86 -5.95 1.89
N MET A 188 -7.88 -5.76 0.56
CA MET A 188 -6.98 -6.46 -0.35
C MET A 188 -5.51 -6.14 -0.03
N VAL A 189 -5.12 -4.87 0.05
CA VAL A 189 -3.73 -4.47 0.37
C VAL A 189 -3.28 -5.07 1.70
N GLY A 190 -4.13 -5.03 2.73
CA GLY A 190 -3.87 -5.63 4.03
C GLY A 190 -3.62 -7.13 3.96
N SER A 191 -4.37 -7.87 3.14
CA SER A 191 -4.12 -9.31 2.96
C SER A 191 -2.73 -9.62 2.40
N PHE A 192 -2.12 -8.69 1.65
CA PHE A 192 -0.76 -8.85 1.11
C PHE A 192 0.34 -8.33 2.01
N LEU A 193 0.09 -7.30 2.82
CA LEU A 193 1.15 -6.61 3.56
C LEU A 193 1.08 -6.82 5.08
N GLY A 194 -0.02 -7.36 5.59
CA GLY A 194 -0.31 -7.44 7.01
C GLY A 194 -0.94 -6.14 7.53
N TRP A 195 -1.14 -6.07 8.85
CA TRP A 195 -1.88 -4.96 9.46
C TRP A 195 -1.00 -3.75 9.77
N GLN A 196 0.28 -3.93 10.10
CA GLN A 196 1.16 -2.81 10.48
C GLN A 196 1.36 -1.79 9.34
N PRO A 197 1.57 -2.19 8.07
CA PRO A 197 1.72 -1.24 6.97
C PRO A 197 0.45 -0.45 6.65
N ILE A 198 -0.73 -0.91 7.08
CA ILE A 198 -2.00 -0.21 6.79
C ILE A 198 -2.02 1.19 7.41
N LEU A 199 -1.53 1.35 8.63
CA LEU A 199 -1.50 2.65 9.32
C LEU A 199 -0.70 3.72 8.54
N PRO A 200 0.58 3.49 8.17
CA PRO A 200 1.33 4.46 7.38
C PRO A 200 0.75 4.67 5.98
N ILE A 201 0.13 3.66 5.37
CA ILE A 201 -0.56 3.84 4.07
C ILE A 201 -1.72 4.83 4.22
N LEU A 202 -2.58 4.66 5.23
CA LEU A 202 -3.71 5.57 5.48
C LEU A 202 -3.28 6.99 5.85
N LEU A 203 -2.14 7.14 6.51
CA LEU A 203 -1.53 8.44 6.82
C LEU A 203 -0.98 9.14 5.57
N LEU A 204 -0.32 8.39 4.69
CA LEU A 204 0.36 8.94 3.50
C LEU A 204 -0.61 9.21 2.34
N ALA A 205 -1.72 8.47 2.22
CA ALA A 205 -2.68 8.65 1.12
C ALA A 205 -3.25 10.09 1.04
N PRO A 206 -3.73 10.69 2.15
CA PRO A 206 -4.03 12.12 2.27
C PRO A 206 -2.97 13.06 1.67
N MET A 207 -1.71 12.84 2.02
CA MET A 207 -0.58 13.67 1.59
C MET A 207 -0.31 13.53 0.09
N CYS A 208 -0.40 12.29 -0.43
CA CYS A 208 -0.32 12.00 -1.86
C CYS A 208 -1.45 12.70 -2.63
N GLY A 209 -2.68 12.63 -2.11
CA GLY A 209 -3.84 13.27 -2.70
C GLY A 209 -3.75 14.80 -2.76
N LEU A 210 -3.21 15.42 -1.71
CA LEU A 210 -2.99 16.87 -1.68
C LEU A 210 -1.93 17.30 -2.70
N LEU A 211 -0.80 16.60 -2.76
CA LEU A 211 0.29 16.90 -3.68
C LEU A 211 -0.15 16.72 -5.15
N ILE A 212 -0.70 15.54 -5.47
CA ILE A 212 -1.13 15.21 -6.83
C ILE A 212 -2.33 16.07 -7.24
N GLY A 213 -3.26 16.32 -6.31
CA GLY A 213 -4.42 17.16 -6.58
C GLY A 213 -4.06 18.62 -6.85
N PHE A 214 -3.06 19.16 -6.14
CA PHE A 214 -2.53 20.50 -6.42
C PHE A 214 -1.90 20.57 -7.82
N ILE A 215 -1.03 19.61 -8.16
CA ILE A 215 -0.38 19.53 -9.48
C ILE A 215 -1.42 19.37 -10.60
N SER A 216 -2.38 18.47 -10.43
CA SER A 216 -3.44 18.20 -11.39
C SER A 216 -4.32 19.43 -11.63
N ARG A 217 -4.69 20.16 -10.58
CA ARG A 217 -5.46 21.40 -10.72
C ARG A 217 -4.67 22.45 -11.49
N ALA A 218 -3.38 22.61 -11.20
CA ALA A 218 -2.52 23.55 -11.90
C ALA A 218 -2.38 23.21 -13.40
N ALA A 219 -2.34 21.92 -13.76
CA ALA A 219 -2.12 21.47 -15.13
C ALA A 219 -3.40 21.35 -15.98
N THR A 220 -4.52 20.88 -15.41
CA THR A 220 -5.74 20.52 -16.18
C THR A 220 -7.00 21.26 -15.75
N GLY A 221 -7.00 21.99 -14.64
CA GLY A 221 -8.19 22.70 -14.13
C GLY A 221 -9.35 21.79 -13.67
N LYS A 222 -9.20 20.46 -13.75
CA LYS A 222 -10.20 19.50 -13.24
C LYS A 222 -10.10 19.41 -11.73
N THR A 223 -11.26 19.41 -11.06
CA THR A 223 -11.39 19.47 -9.59
C THR A 223 -11.79 18.13 -8.95
N TYR A 224 -12.10 17.11 -9.74
CA TYR A 224 -12.50 15.80 -9.23
C TYR A 224 -11.38 14.78 -9.44
N LEU A 225 -10.82 14.29 -8.34
CA LEU A 225 -9.82 13.24 -8.32
C LEU A 225 -10.31 12.11 -7.43
N PRO A 226 -10.31 10.85 -7.91
CA PRO A 226 -10.71 9.72 -7.11
C PRO A 226 -9.68 9.44 -6.01
N TYR A 227 -10.12 8.84 -4.90
CA TYR A 227 -9.27 8.60 -3.73
C TYR A 227 -8.43 7.31 -3.86
N GLY A 228 -8.96 6.30 -4.55
CA GLY A 228 -8.31 5.03 -4.86
C GLY A 228 -6.86 5.13 -5.35
N PRO A 229 -6.47 6.01 -6.29
CA PRO A 229 -5.12 6.08 -6.81
C PRO A 229 -4.13 6.60 -5.76
N TYR A 230 -4.61 7.39 -4.80
CA TYR A 230 -3.79 7.90 -3.70
C TYR A 230 -3.52 6.82 -2.66
N LEU A 231 -4.49 5.94 -2.40
CA LEU A 231 -4.28 4.73 -1.59
C LEU A 231 -3.29 3.79 -2.27
N CYS A 232 -3.42 3.58 -3.58
CA CYS A 232 -2.44 2.80 -4.36
C CYS A 232 -1.05 3.45 -4.31
N ALA A 233 -0.93 4.76 -4.52
CA ALA A 233 0.34 5.47 -4.47
C ALA A 233 1.01 5.40 -3.08
N ALA A 234 0.23 5.60 -2.01
CA ALA A 234 0.72 5.44 -0.64
C ALA A 234 1.16 4.00 -0.36
N THR A 235 0.42 3.00 -0.87
CA THR A 235 0.80 1.58 -0.79
C THR A 235 2.14 1.33 -1.49
N LEU A 236 2.36 1.90 -2.67
CA LEU A 236 3.64 1.80 -3.38
C LEU A 236 4.78 2.45 -2.59
N ILE A 237 4.56 3.64 -2.01
CA ILE A 237 5.56 4.33 -1.19
C ILE A 237 5.93 3.48 0.03
N VAL A 238 4.94 2.93 0.73
CA VAL A 238 5.18 2.10 1.91
C VAL A 238 5.86 0.80 1.55
N LEU A 239 5.43 0.14 0.46
CA LEU A 239 6.01 -1.12 0.01
C LEU A 239 7.46 -0.94 -0.46
N LEU A 240 7.74 0.07 -1.26
CA LEU A 240 9.10 0.36 -1.73
C LEU A 240 9.97 0.87 -0.57
N GLY A 241 9.39 1.63 0.35
CA GLY A 241 10.05 2.32 1.44
C GLY A 241 10.13 1.55 2.76
N TRP A 242 9.65 0.30 2.81
CA TRP A 242 9.30 -0.37 4.07
C TRP A 242 10.44 -0.40 5.09
N LYS A 243 11.65 -0.81 4.68
CA LYS A 243 12.82 -0.85 5.57
C LYS A 243 13.11 0.50 6.22
N TRP A 244 13.09 1.59 5.45
CA TRP A 244 13.40 2.92 6.00
C TRP A 244 12.28 3.45 6.88
N ILE A 245 11.02 3.19 6.53
CA ILE A 245 9.86 3.58 7.33
C ILE A 245 9.85 2.78 8.64
N TRP A 246 10.10 1.47 8.57
CA TRP A 246 10.03 0.59 9.73
C TRP A 246 11.22 0.76 10.68
N LEU A 247 12.43 0.92 10.14
CA LEU A 247 13.66 1.09 10.92
C LEU A 247 13.99 2.57 11.20
N ALA A 248 13.05 3.50 10.98
CA ALA A 248 13.31 4.90 11.31
C ALA A 248 13.40 5.07 12.83
N GLU A 249 14.57 5.48 13.29
CA GLU A 249 14.90 5.71 14.69
C GLU A 249 15.56 7.08 14.84
N TRP A 250 15.16 7.81 15.86
CA TRP A 250 15.79 9.06 16.23
C TRP A 250 16.89 8.77 17.26
N PRO A 251 18.17 9.06 16.95
CA PRO A 251 19.26 8.79 17.87
C PRO A 251 19.12 9.62 19.14
N ALA A 252 19.50 9.04 20.28
CA ALA A 252 19.55 9.78 21.52
C ALA A 252 20.64 10.85 21.48
N ALA A 253 20.41 11.96 22.17
CA ALA A 253 21.41 13.01 22.35
C ALA A 253 22.69 12.51 23.04
N VAL A 254 22.61 11.40 23.79
CA VAL A 254 23.74 10.76 24.47
C VAL A 254 24.24 9.57 23.65
N PRO A 255 25.52 9.55 23.22
CA PRO A 255 26.11 8.41 22.54
C PRO A 255 26.02 7.13 23.38
N GLY A 256 25.47 6.06 22.82
CA GLY A 256 25.33 4.76 23.49
C GLY A 256 24.04 4.56 24.29
N ALA A 257 23.21 5.61 24.44
CA ALA A 257 21.87 5.45 24.99
C ALA A 257 20.91 4.83 23.94
N PRO A 258 19.87 4.10 24.37
CA PRO A 258 18.83 3.61 23.45
C PRO A 258 18.17 4.79 22.72
N PRO A 259 17.72 4.62 21.46
CA PRO A 259 17.13 5.70 20.68
C PRO A 259 15.93 6.32 21.40
N GLU A 260 15.86 7.65 21.38
CA GLU A 260 14.78 8.44 22.00
C GLU A 260 13.42 8.09 21.40
N PHE A 261 13.38 7.84 20.09
CA PHE A 261 12.17 7.48 19.37
C PHE A 261 12.46 6.38 18.35
N SER A 262 11.59 5.37 18.29
CA SER A 262 11.66 4.30 17.30
C SER A 262 10.24 3.97 16.85
N ILE A 263 10.00 3.96 15.53
CA ILE A 263 8.67 3.68 14.98
C ILE A 263 8.18 2.29 15.40
N ARG A 264 9.10 1.32 15.54
CA ARG A 264 8.78 -0.07 15.92
C ARG A 264 8.15 -0.17 17.30
N LYS A 265 8.66 0.62 18.25
CA LYS A 265 8.17 0.62 19.64
C LYS A 265 6.71 1.04 19.73
N LEU A 266 6.26 1.96 18.86
CA LEU A 266 4.86 2.41 18.81
C LEU A 266 3.86 1.29 18.50
N TYR A 267 4.31 0.20 17.87
CA TYR A 267 3.45 -0.96 17.57
C TYR A 267 3.51 -2.04 18.67
N GLY A 268 4.38 -1.88 19.67
CA GLY A 268 4.63 -2.87 20.72
C GLY A 268 3.72 -2.74 21.94
N ASP A 269 3.20 -1.55 22.22
CA ASP A 269 2.40 -1.25 23.40
C ASP A 269 1.06 -0.57 23.08
N VAL A 270 0.09 -0.72 23.99
CA VAL A 270 -1.27 -0.18 23.82
C VAL A 270 -1.26 1.35 23.73
N LEU A 271 -0.37 2.01 24.48
CA LEU A 271 -0.24 3.47 24.46
C LEU A 271 0.33 3.95 23.12
N GLY A 272 1.40 3.32 22.62
CA GLY A 272 1.95 3.58 21.28
C GLY A 272 0.90 3.42 20.17
N LEU A 273 0.11 2.34 20.20
CA LEU A 273 -0.96 2.12 19.23
C LEU A 273 -2.08 3.17 19.34
N ALA A 274 -2.46 3.56 20.56
CA ALA A 274 -3.43 4.62 20.78
C ALA A 274 -2.93 5.99 20.26
N MET A 275 -1.65 6.30 20.46
CA MET A 275 -1.01 7.51 19.93
C MET A 275 -0.99 7.51 18.41
N LEU A 276 -0.58 6.39 17.78
CA LEU A 276 -0.60 6.25 16.32
C LEU A 276 -2.01 6.44 15.76
N GLY A 277 -3.01 5.77 16.35
CA GLY A 277 -4.41 5.92 15.95
C GLY A 277 -4.92 7.35 16.12
N GLY A 278 -4.58 8.00 17.23
CA GLY A 278 -4.95 9.39 17.50
C GLY A 278 -4.30 10.39 16.53
N ILE A 279 -3.01 10.25 16.25
CA ILE A 279 -2.30 11.08 15.26
C ILE A 279 -2.90 10.87 13.87
N ALA A 280 -3.17 9.62 13.48
CA ALA A 280 -3.75 9.33 12.17
C ALA A 280 -5.15 9.90 12.00
N LEU A 281 -6.00 9.75 13.02
CA LEU A 281 -7.32 10.33 13.02
C LEU A 281 -7.25 11.86 12.99
N GLY A 282 -6.40 12.46 13.81
CA GLY A 282 -6.21 13.91 13.86
C GLY A 282 -5.72 14.51 12.54
N ALA A 283 -4.71 13.88 11.92
CA ALA A 283 -4.18 14.27 10.62
C ALA A 283 -5.25 14.18 9.51
N LEU A 284 -6.06 13.12 9.52
CA LEU A 284 -7.16 12.96 8.59
C LEU A 284 -8.22 14.05 8.79
N ILE A 285 -8.67 14.28 10.03
CA ILE A 285 -9.66 15.32 10.35
C ILE A 285 -9.15 16.68 9.89
N LEU A 286 -7.89 17.01 10.19
CA LEU A 286 -7.27 18.26 9.75
C LEU A 286 -7.28 18.38 8.22
N MET A 287 -6.90 17.33 7.49
CA MET A 287 -6.96 17.35 6.03
C MET A 287 -8.40 17.57 5.54
N LEU A 288 -9.39 16.85 6.08
CA LEU A 288 -10.78 16.99 5.64
C LEU A 288 -11.32 18.40 5.90
N LEU A 289 -10.94 19.02 7.02
CA LEU A 289 -11.26 20.42 7.31
C LEU A 289 -10.59 21.38 6.31
N LEU A 290 -9.30 21.18 6.01
CA LEU A 290 -8.58 21.97 5.00
C LEU A 290 -9.22 21.83 3.62
N LEU A 291 -9.67 20.64 3.23
CA LEU A 291 -10.39 20.40 1.97
C LEU A 291 -11.76 21.09 1.97
N ARG A 292 -12.47 21.11 3.10
CA ARG A 292 -13.73 21.84 3.23
C ARG A 292 -13.53 23.34 3.05
N VAL A 293 -12.49 23.90 3.68
CA VAL A 293 -12.09 25.30 3.48
C VAL A 293 -11.71 25.56 2.03
N TYR A 294 -10.91 24.67 1.42
CA TYR A 294 -10.49 24.79 0.04
C TYR A 294 -11.64 24.78 -0.97
N ARG A 295 -12.65 23.93 -0.75
CA ARG A 295 -13.88 23.91 -1.57
C ARG A 295 -14.75 25.15 -1.35
N ALA A 296 -14.69 25.76 -0.17
CA ALA A 296 -15.44 26.98 0.15
C ALA A 296 -14.85 28.25 -0.48
N ILE A 297 -13.61 28.22 -0.98
CA ILE A 297 -13.01 29.37 -1.66
C ILE A 297 -13.65 29.53 -3.05
N PRO A 298 -14.41 30.63 -3.30
CA PRO A 298 -15.06 30.83 -4.59
C PRO A 298 -14.01 31.02 -5.68
N ILE A 299 -13.99 30.11 -6.65
CA ILE A 299 -13.17 30.25 -7.85
C ILE A 299 -13.81 31.33 -8.71
N LYS A 300 -13.22 32.54 -8.75
CA LYS A 300 -13.57 33.54 -9.77
C LYS A 300 -13.21 32.93 -11.13
N ARG A 301 -14.22 32.41 -11.85
CA ARG A 301 -14.10 32.10 -13.28
C ARG A 301 -13.82 33.43 -13.98
N ARG A 302 -12.60 33.59 -14.50
CA ARG A 302 -12.29 34.59 -15.53
C ARG A 302 -12.71 34.04 -16.88
#